data_AF-A0A495W813-F1
#
_entry.id   AF-A0A495W813-F1
#
_cell.length_a   1.000
_cell.length_b   1.000
_cell.length_c   1.000
_cell.angle_alpha   90.00
_cell.angle_beta   90.00
_cell.angle_gamma   90.00
#
_symmetry.space_group_name_H-M   'P 1'
#
loop_
_entity.id
_entity.type
_entity.pdbx_description
1 polymer ?
#
loop_
_entity_poly.entity_id
_entity_poly.type
_entity_poly.pdbx_seq_one_letter_code
_entity_poly.pdbx_strand_id
1 'polypeptide(L)'
;MSETWFVLAVGAALLVGVVLGAVTRRSGWLRRTTRRAGDAAERGRLRDLLHATDDLEYGLNTVLDFGPLSSTELVSVDLPAKLDRIVRTGLVDRDTARDLRAHTERIAQHPYPEPRELLTAVREDDASAWLVLREAVGSGAAQHQAAARARACLDVIRDGLRRDLDVGRDLVIA
;
A
#
# COMPACT_ATOMS: atom_id res chain seq x y z
N MET A 1 -58.23 47.53 -16.33
CA MET A 1 -56.75 47.41 -16.34
C MET A 1 -56.27 46.41 -15.26
N SER A 2 -56.91 45.24 -15.13
CA SER A 2 -56.65 44.30 -14.02
C SER A 2 -56.29 42.87 -14.44
N GLU A 3 -56.49 42.50 -15.71
CA GLU A 3 -56.27 41.12 -16.17
C GLU A 3 -54.82 40.82 -16.57
N THR A 4 -54.04 41.82 -17.00
CA THR A 4 -52.66 41.61 -17.46
C THR A 4 -51.67 41.37 -16.31
N TRP A 5 -51.94 41.90 -15.12
CA TRP A 5 -51.05 41.72 -13.96
C TRP A 5 -51.12 40.30 -13.39
N PHE A 6 -52.32 39.68 -13.36
CA PHE A 6 -52.47 38.31 -12.90
C PHE A 6 -51.73 37.30 -13.79
N VAL A 7 -51.78 37.49 -15.12
CA VAL A 7 -51.05 36.63 -16.08
C VAL A 7 -49.54 36.74 -15.90
N LEU A 8 -49.02 37.95 -15.66
CA LEU A 8 -47.60 38.18 -15.40
C LEU A 8 -47.15 37.56 -14.06
N ALA A 9 -47.96 37.68 -13.00
CA ALA A 9 -47.64 37.13 -11.69
C ALA A 9 -47.65 35.58 -11.69
N VAL A 10 -48.64 34.97 -12.35
CA VAL A 10 -48.73 33.50 -12.46
C VAL A 10 -47.62 32.94 -13.36
N GLY A 11 -47.30 33.63 -14.47
CA GLY A 11 -46.19 33.24 -15.35
C GLY A 11 -44.83 33.30 -14.66
N ALA A 12 -44.59 34.34 -13.85
CA ALA A 12 -43.36 34.48 -13.07
C ALA A 12 -43.24 33.38 -11.99
N ALA A 13 -44.32 33.04 -11.30
CA ALA A 13 -44.33 31.97 -10.30
C ALA A 13 -44.04 30.59 -10.89
N LEU A 14 -44.59 30.30 -12.09
CA LEU A 14 -44.33 29.06 -12.82
C LEU A 14 -42.87 28.96 -13.29
N LEU A 15 -42.30 30.04 -13.81
CA LEU A 15 -40.88 30.09 -14.19
C LEU A 15 -39.96 29.86 -13.00
N VAL A 16 -40.23 30.50 -11.86
CA VAL A 16 -39.44 30.32 -10.63
C VAL A 16 -39.52 28.88 -10.11
N GLY A 17 -40.70 28.27 -10.13
CA GLY A 17 -40.89 26.87 -9.73
C GLY A 17 -40.13 25.88 -10.62
N VAL A 18 -40.12 26.11 -11.93
CA VAL A 18 -39.38 25.26 -12.89
C VAL A 18 -37.87 25.40 -12.72
N VAL A 19 -37.38 26.62 -12.51
CA VAL A 19 -35.94 26.88 -12.27
C VAL A 19 -35.49 26.27 -10.93
N LEU A 20 -36.25 26.44 -9.85
CA LEU A 20 -35.93 25.79 -8.56
C LEU A 20 -35.97 24.26 -8.66
N GLY A 21 -36.96 23.70 -9.35
CA GLY A 21 -37.07 22.26 -9.58
C GLY A 21 -35.92 21.69 -10.40
N ALA A 22 -35.41 22.45 -11.39
CA ALA A 22 -34.26 22.06 -12.19
C ALA A 22 -32.94 22.15 -11.42
N VAL A 23 -32.74 23.21 -10.62
CA VAL A 23 -31.54 23.41 -9.80
C VAL A 23 -31.43 22.36 -8.70
N THR A 24 -32.54 22.04 -8.03
CA THR A 24 -32.58 20.99 -6.99
C THR A 24 -32.32 19.60 -7.57
N ARG A 25 -32.92 19.25 -8.72
CA ARG A 25 -32.62 17.98 -9.43
C ARG A 25 -31.16 17.89 -9.87
N ARG A 26 -30.58 18.98 -10.38
CA ARG A 26 -29.17 19.02 -10.80
C ARG A 26 -28.23 18.87 -9.61
N SER A 27 -28.52 19.51 -8.48
CA SER A 27 -27.73 19.37 -7.25
C SER A 27 -27.79 17.97 -6.64
N GLY A 28 -28.94 17.30 -6.71
CA GLY A 28 -29.12 15.93 -6.23
C GLY A 28 -28.46 14.88 -7.12
N TRP A 29 -28.40 15.12 -8.44
CA TRP A 29 -27.67 14.28 -9.39
C TRP A 29 -26.16 14.46 -9.23
N LEU A 30 -25.67 15.70 -9.14
CA LEU A 30 -24.26 16.01 -8.89
C LEU A 30 -23.77 15.44 -7.56
N ARG A 31 -24.57 15.52 -6.48
CA ARG A 31 -24.20 14.89 -5.19
C ARG A 31 -24.13 13.38 -5.28
N ARG A 32 -25.01 12.73 -6.05
CA ARG A 32 -24.99 11.27 -6.21
C ARG A 32 -23.82 10.80 -7.06
N THR A 33 -23.45 11.56 -8.09
CA THR A 33 -22.29 11.23 -8.93
C THR A 33 -20.98 11.47 -8.20
N THR A 34 -20.85 12.56 -7.42
CA THR A 34 -19.64 12.79 -6.62
C THR A 34 -19.46 11.77 -5.50
N ARG A 35 -20.54 11.33 -4.83
CA ARG A 35 -20.45 10.28 -3.79
C ARG A 35 -20.01 8.94 -4.38
N ARG A 36 -20.64 8.49 -5.47
CA ARG A 36 -20.25 7.25 -6.15
C ARG A 36 -18.84 7.28 -6.72
N ALA A 37 -18.40 8.44 -7.23
CA ALA A 37 -17.03 8.62 -7.70
C ALA A 37 -16.01 8.56 -6.55
N GLY A 38 -16.34 9.14 -5.38
CA GLY A 38 -15.55 9.00 -4.15
C GLY A 38 -15.41 7.54 -3.71
N ASP A 39 -16.53 6.81 -3.66
CA ASP A 39 -16.53 5.39 -3.26
C ASP A 39 -15.79 4.49 -4.25
N ALA A 40 -15.80 4.83 -5.55
CA ALA A 40 -15.06 4.10 -6.58
C ALA A 40 -13.55 4.38 -6.52
N ALA A 41 -13.16 5.64 -6.29
CA ALA A 41 -11.77 6.03 -6.12
C ALA A 41 -11.14 5.40 -4.87
N GLU A 42 -11.88 5.37 -3.76
CA GLU A 42 -11.42 4.76 -2.51
C GLU A 42 -11.21 3.24 -2.65
N ARG A 43 -12.17 2.54 -3.27
CA ARG A 43 -12.02 1.12 -3.61
C ARG A 43 -10.86 0.84 -4.55
N GLY A 44 -10.51 1.78 -5.42
CA GLY A 44 -9.31 1.70 -6.27
C GLY A 44 -8.04 1.70 -5.43
N ARG A 45 -7.90 2.67 -4.53
CA ARG A 45 -6.72 2.79 -3.65
C ARG A 45 -6.55 1.59 -2.70
N LEU A 46 -7.65 1.06 -2.17
CA LEU A 46 -7.62 -0.15 -1.33
C LEU A 46 -7.14 -1.37 -2.11
N ARG A 47 -7.55 -1.52 -3.38
CA ARG A 47 -7.04 -2.57 -4.28
C ARG A 47 -5.56 -2.38 -4.61
N ASP A 48 -5.15 -1.15 -4.89
CA ASP A 48 -3.74 -0.84 -5.14
C ASP A 48 -2.87 -1.16 -3.91
N LEU A 49 -3.37 -0.86 -2.70
CA LEU A 49 -2.70 -1.21 -1.46
C LEU A 49 -2.60 -2.73 -1.28
N LEU A 50 -3.67 -3.49 -1.54
CA LEU A 50 -3.62 -4.96 -1.50
C LEU A 50 -2.53 -5.53 -2.40
N HIS A 51 -2.53 -5.11 -3.67
CA HIS A 51 -1.53 -5.57 -4.63
C HIS A 51 -0.11 -5.18 -4.22
N ALA A 52 0.08 -3.97 -3.69
CA ALA A 52 1.37 -3.54 -3.18
C ALA A 52 1.81 -4.35 -1.93
N THR A 53 0.88 -4.71 -1.04
CA THR A 53 1.18 -5.57 0.11
C THR A 53 1.53 -7.00 -0.31
N ASP A 54 0.83 -7.57 -1.30
CA ASP A 54 1.13 -8.89 -1.85
C ASP A 54 2.51 -8.92 -2.53
N ASP A 55 2.85 -7.86 -3.27
CA ASP A 55 4.16 -7.70 -3.89
C ASP A 55 5.30 -7.64 -2.86
N LEU A 56 5.12 -6.90 -1.76
CA LEU A 56 6.12 -6.81 -0.70
C LEU A 56 6.22 -8.12 0.09
N GLU A 57 5.08 -8.75 0.37
CA GLU A 57 5.00 -10.08 0.97
C GLU A 57 5.78 -11.11 0.16
N TYR A 58 5.61 -11.14 -1.16
CA TYR A 58 6.39 -12.03 -2.02
C TYR A 58 7.88 -11.78 -1.87
N GLY A 59 8.31 -10.51 -1.86
CA GLY A 59 9.72 -10.16 -1.67
C GLY A 59 10.28 -10.57 -0.30
N LEU A 60 9.50 -10.44 0.77
CA LEU A 60 9.90 -10.86 2.11
C LEU A 60 9.93 -12.38 2.25
N ASN A 61 8.98 -13.08 1.64
CA ASN A 61 8.98 -14.53 1.59
C ASN A 61 10.21 -15.05 0.81
N THR A 62 10.68 -14.33 -0.21
CA THR A 62 11.95 -14.69 -0.87
C THR A 62 13.10 -14.74 0.14
N VAL A 63 13.20 -13.76 1.04
CA VAL A 63 14.24 -13.71 2.08
C VAL A 63 14.02 -14.79 3.17
N LEU A 64 12.77 -15.09 3.49
CA LEU A 64 12.43 -16.07 4.54
C LEU A 64 12.61 -17.53 4.07
N ASP A 65 12.21 -17.84 2.83
CA ASP A 65 12.07 -19.21 2.33
C ASP A 65 13.31 -19.68 1.56
N PHE A 66 13.97 -18.81 0.79
CA PHE A 66 15.16 -19.17 0.01
C PHE A 66 16.47 -18.93 0.78
N GLY A 67 16.37 -18.35 1.98
CA GLY A 67 17.51 -18.05 2.84
C GLY A 67 18.05 -16.63 2.61
N PRO A 68 19.19 -16.31 3.26
CA PRO A 68 19.74 -14.97 3.23
C PRO A 68 20.29 -14.63 1.85
N LEU A 69 19.92 -13.45 1.38
CA LEU A 69 20.20 -13.00 0.02
C LEU A 69 21.50 -12.21 -0.05
N SER A 70 22.26 -12.43 -1.11
CA SER A 70 23.43 -11.62 -1.41
C SER A 70 23.04 -10.21 -1.85
N SER A 71 24.02 -9.31 -1.97
CA SER A 71 23.76 -7.93 -2.40
C SER A 71 23.09 -7.87 -3.78
N THR A 72 23.51 -8.73 -4.70
CA THR A 72 22.98 -8.79 -6.07
C THR A 72 21.53 -9.32 -6.09
N GLU A 73 21.24 -10.31 -5.24
CA GLU A 73 19.91 -10.89 -5.10
C GLU A 73 18.93 -9.90 -4.45
N LEU A 74 19.39 -9.17 -3.42
CA LEU A 74 18.60 -8.13 -2.75
C LEU A 74 18.19 -7.00 -3.72
N VAL A 75 19.09 -6.59 -4.61
CA VAL A 75 18.77 -5.62 -5.67
C VAL A 75 17.68 -6.15 -6.61
N SER A 76 17.68 -7.45 -6.90
CA SER A 76 16.68 -8.07 -7.77
C SER A 76 15.30 -8.18 -7.13
N VAL A 77 15.24 -8.31 -5.80
CA VAL A 77 13.98 -8.33 -5.04
C VAL A 77 13.38 -6.92 -4.90
N ASP A 78 14.24 -5.90 -4.78
CA ASP A 78 13.87 -4.47 -4.71
C ASP A 78 12.77 -4.18 -3.66
N LEU A 79 13.03 -4.59 -2.42
CA LEU A 79 12.16 -4.30 -1.27
C LEU A 79 11.88 -2.80 -1.09
N PRO A 80 12.84 -1.87 -1.28
CA PRO A 80 12.58 -0.44 -1.16
C PRO A 80 11.52 0.05 -2.16
N ALA A 81 11.61 -0.33 -3.45
CA ALA A 81 10.60 0.10 -4.43
C ALA A 81 9.22 -0.52 -4.17
N LYS A 82 9.16 -1.76 -3.67
CA LYS A 82 7.91 -2.40 -3.24
C LYS A 82 7.29 -1.66 -2.06
N LEU A 83 8.09 -1.26 -1.06
CA LEU A 83 7.61 -0.46 0.07
C LEU A 83 7.14 0.93 -0.37
N ASP A 84 7.87 1.61 -1.26
CA ASP A 84 7.48 2.93 -1.73
C ASP A 84 6.13 2.90 -2.47
N ARG A 85 5.78 1.80 -3.14
CA ARG A 85 4.44 1.60 -3.70
C ARG A 85 3.36 1.56 -2.62
N ILE A 86 3.60 0.88 -1.50
CA ILE A 86 2.69 0.88 -0.35
C ILE A 86 2.52 2.29 0.21
N VAL A 87 3.63 3.01 0.47
CA VAL A 87 3.61 4.36 1.04
C VAL A 87 2.88 5.35 0.13
N ARG A 88 3.04 5.23 -1.19
CA ARG A 88 2.37 6.08 -2.18
C ARG A 88 0.85 5.97 -2.18
N THR A 89 0.28 4.90 -1.64
CA THR A 89 -1.18 4.78 -1.50
C THR A 89 -1.74 5.81 -0.50
N GLY A 90 -0.92 6.27 0.46
CA GLY A 90 -1.31 7.21 1.50
C GLY A 90 -2.29 6.63 2.54
N LEU A 91 -2.56 5.33 2.48
CA LEU A 91 -3.52 4.63 3.35
C LEU A 91 -2.87 3.96 4.57
N VAL A 92 -1.54 3.87 4.59
CA VAL A 92 -0.79 3.26 5.69
C VAL A 92 -0.38 4.34 6.69
N ASP A 93 -0.57 4.04 7.97
CA ASP A 93 -0.10 4.88 9.07
C ASP A 93 1.41 5.14 8.98
N ARG A 94 1.84 6.34 9.40
CA ARG A 94 3.24 6.78 9.28
C ARG A 94 4.18 5.97 10.15
N ASP A 95 3.76 5.58 11.34
CA ASP A 95 4.60 4.78 12.24
C ASP A 95 4.78 3.39 11.66
N THR A 96 3.71 2.78 11.16
CA THR A 96 3.77 1.47 10.50
C THR A 96 4.65 1.49 9.24
N ALA A 97 4.54 2.54 8.41
CA ALA A 97 5.40 2.72 7.24
C ALA A 97 6.87 2.92 7.62
N ARG A 98 7.15 3.65 8.70
CA ARG A 98 8.50 3.85 9.25
C ARG A 98 9.10 2.54 9.75
N ASP A 99 8.33 1.75 10.49
CA ASP A 99 8.79 0.45 11.01
C ASP A 99 9.07 -0.54 9.88
N LEU A 100 8.19 -0.60 8.87
CA LEU A 100 8.43 -1.37 7.64
C LEU A 100 9.72 -0.95 6.95
N ARG A 101 9.94 0.37 6.79
CA ARG A 101 11.17 0.90 6.19
C ARG A 101 12.39 0.45 6.98
N ALA A 102 12.39 0.66 8.29
CA ALA A 102 13.50 0.28 9.16
C ALA A 102 13.83 -1.22 9.06
N HIS A 103 12.81 -2.09 8.98
CA HIS A 103 13.04 -3.53 8.83
C HIS A 103 13.55 -3.90 7.44
N THR A 104 13.01 -3.32 6.36
CA THR A 104 13.51 -3.56 5.00
C THR A 104 14.94 -3.03 4.79
N GLU A 105 15.29 -1.87 5.36
CA GLU A 105 16.66 -1.34 5.34
C GLU A 105 17.62 -2.24 6.11
N ARG A 106 17.18 -2.80 7.25
CA ARG A 106 18.00 -3.74 8.02
C ARG A 106 18.33 -5.01 7.23
N ILE A 107 17.43 -5.49 6.38
CA ILE A 107 17.73 -6.60 5.47
C ILE A 107 18.88 -6.21 4.52
N ALA A 108 18.79 -5.02 3.91
CA ALA A 108 19.80 -4.53 2.98
C ALA A 108 21.18 -4.24 3.63
N GLN A 109 21.22 -3.94 4.93
CA GLN A 109 22.45 -3.68 5.69
C GLN A 109 23.25 -4.95 6.02
N HIS A 110 22.65 -6.13 5.86
CA HIS A 110 23.27 -7.40 6.21
C HIS A 110 23.32 -8.35 5.01
N PRO A 111 23.88 -7.96 3.85
CA PRO A 111 23.94 -8.85 2.69
C PRO A 111 24.70 -10.13 3.03
N TYR A 112 24.23 -11.24 2.47
CA TYR A 112 24.98 -12.49 2.53
C TYR A 112 26.23 -12.40 1.63
N PRO A 113 27.36 -13.02 2.00
CA PRO A 113 28.56 -13.00 1.17
C PRO A 113 28.29 -13.53 -0.24
N GLU A 114 28.86 -12.86 -1.24
CA GLU A 114 28.73 -13.32 -2.62
C GLU A 114 29.49 -14.64 -2.82
N PRO A 115 29.07 -15.53 -3.74
CA PRO A 115 29.76 -16.81 -3.97
C PRO A 115 31.27 -16.66 -4.25
N ARG A 116 31.67 -15.57 -4.91
CA ARG A 116 33.07 -15.24 -5.19
C ARG A 116 33.88 -14.88 -3.93
N GLU A 117 33.25 -14.31 -2.91
CA GLU A 117 33.88 -13.93 -1.65
C GLU A 117 34.15 -15.18 -0.82
N LEU A 118 33.18 -16.10 -0.76
CA LEU A 118 33.35 -17.41 -0.16
C LEU A 118 34.48 -18.21 -0.82
N LEU A 119 34.52 -18.24 -2.16
CA LEU A 119 35.57 -18.93 -2.90
C LEU A 119 36.95 -18.30 -2.72
N THR A 120 37.02 -16.98 -2.61
CA THR A 120 38.29 -16.27 -2.34
C THR A 120 38.79 -16.60 -0.94
N ALA A 121 37.92 -16.55 0.07
CA ALA A 121 38.28 -16.86 1.45
C ALA A 121 38.80 -18.29 1.63
N VAL A 122 38.16 -19.26 0.98
CA VAL A 122 38.61 -20.68 0.99
C VAL A 122 39.98 -20.86 0.31
N ARG A 123 40.33 -20.02 -0.66
CA ARG A 123 41.64 -20.07 -1.35
C ARG A 123 42.77 -19.43 -0.55
N GLU A 124 42.46 -18.49 0.33
CA GLU A 124 43.46 -17.81 1.16
C GLU A 124 43.95 -18.73 2.27
N ASP A 125 43.08 -19.04 3.23
CA ASP A 125 43.34 -19.98 4.33
C ASP A 125 42.06 -20.34 5.10
N ASP A 126 42.18 -21.30 6.02
CA ASP A 126 41.07 -21.77 6.87
C ASP A 126 40.53 -20.69 7.82
N ALA A 127 41.37 -19.73 8.24
CA ALA A 127 40.97 -18.68 9.16
C ALA A 127 40.07 -17.64 8.46
N SER A 128 40.45 -17.22 7.24
CA SER A 128 39.64 -16.40 6.34
C SER A 128 38.31 -17.06 6.05
N ALA A 129 38.31 -18.35 5.69
CA ALA A 129 37.08 -19.10 5.45
C ALA A 129 36.15 -19.11 6.69
N TRP A 130 36.71 -19.34 7.88
CA TRP A 130 35.94 -19.34 9.12
C TRP A 130 35.34 -17.96 9.44
N LEU A 131 36.09 -16.87 9.23
CA LEU A 131 35.60 -15.51 9.47
C LEU A 131 34.43 -15.16 8.55
N VAL A 132 34.54 -15.45 7.25
CA VAL A 132 33.47 -15.17 6.29
C VAL A 132 32.23 -16.01 6.61
N LEU A 133 32.38 -17.29 6.97
CA LEU A 133 31.24 -18.13 7.37
C LEU A 133 30.57 -17.60 8.64
N ARG A 134 31.34 -17.13 9.63
CA ARG A 134 30.79 -16.53 10.84
C ARG A 134 29.98 -15.27 10.54
N GLU A 135 30.50 -14.41 9.67
CA GLU A 135 29.79 -13.21 9.21
C GLU A 135 28.52 -13.60 8.43
N ALA A 136 28.61 -14.58 7.53
CA ALA A 136 27.49 -15.09 6.75
C ALA A 136 26.32 -15.56 7.63
N VAL A 137 26.62 -16.32 8.69
CA VAL A 137 25.61 -16.78 9.66
C VAL A 137 24.98 -15.59 10.40
N GLY A 138 25.78 -14.61 10.81
CA GLY A 138 25.30 -13.39 11.46
C GLY A 138 24.39 -12.56 10.56
N SER A 139 24.82 -12.33 9.32
CA SER A 139 24.04 -11.63 8.29
C SER A 139 22.73 -12.36 8.01
N GLY A 140 22.76 -13.68 7.88
CA GLY A 140 21.56 -14.45 7.60
C GLY A 140 20.54 -14.43 8.73
N ALA A 141 20.99 -14.55 9.98
CA ALA A 141 20.12 -14.39 11.14
C ALA A 141 19.50 -12.99 11.21
N ALA A 142 20.28 -11.94 10.91
CA ALA A 142 19.81 -10.56 10.90
C ALA A 142 18.76 -10.31 9.81
N GLN A 143 19.00 -10.81 8.59
CA GLN A 143 18.03 -10.72 7.48
C GLN A 143 16.73 -11.45 7.84
N HIS A 144 16.81 -12.68 8.34
CA HIS A 144 15.63 -13.47 8.68
C HIS A 144 14.80 -12.80 9.77
N GLN A 145 15.45 -12.31 10.84
CA GLN A 145 14.74 -11.58 11.91
C GLN A 145 14.09 -10.30 11.39
N ALA A 146 14.78 -9.54 10.54
CA ALA A 146 14.25 -8.32 9.96
C ALA A 146 13.06 -8.60 9.03
N ALA A 147 13.15 -9.63 8.17
CA ALA A 147 12.07 -10.05 7.29
C ALA A 147 10.85 -10.54 8.08
N ALA A 148 11.04 -11.33 9.15
CA ALA A 148 9.96 -11.78 10.01
C ALA A 148 9.22 -10.61 10.70
N ARG A 149 9.95 -9.58 11.13
CA ARG A 149 9.33 -8.37 11.70
C ARG A 149 8.61 -7.53 10.66
N ALA A 150 9.20 -7.32 9.48
CA ALA A 150 8.52 -6.66 8.37
C ALA A 150 7.23 -7.38 7.98
N ARG A 151 7.25 -8.72 8.01
CA ARG A 151 6.08 -9.56 7.76
C ARG A 151 4.97 -9.31 8.79
N ALA A 152 5.31 -9.30 10.07
CA ALA A 152 4.35 -8.99 11.13
C ALA A 152 3.74 -7.59 10.95
N CYS A 153 4.52 -6.58 10.54
CA CYS A 153 3.98 -5.26 10.21
C CYS A 153 3.00 -5.29 9.02
N LEU A 154 3.29 -6.06 7.97
CA LEU A 154 2.37 -6.25 6.85
C LEU A 154 1.06 -6.94 7.25
N ASP A 155 1.13 -7.91 8.16
CA ASP A 155 -0.07 -8.61 8.65
C ASP A 155 -1.01 -7.63 9.36
N VAL A 156 -0.49 -6.67 10.13
CA VAL A 156 -1.29 -5.59 10.73
C VAL A 156 -2.01 -4.75 9.66
N ILE A 157 -1.31 -4.40 8.57
CA ILE A 157 -1.91 -3.65 7.45
C ILE A 157 -3.01 -4.49 6.79
N ARG A 158 -2.76 -5.77 6.50
CA ARG A 158 -3.74 -6.67 5.88
C ARG A 158 -4.98 -6.85 6.75
N ASP A 159 -4.80 -7.00 8.05
CA ASP A 159 -5.92 -7.17 8.98
C ASP A 159 -6.73 -5.88 9.15
N GLY A 160 -6.11 -4.71 9.08
CA GLY A 160 -6.82 -3.43 8.94
C GLY A 160 -7.66 -3.40 7.67
N LEU A 161 -7.04 -3.77 6.55
CA LEU A 161 -7.67 -3.63 5.25
C LEU A 161 -8.81 -4.63 5.00
N ARG A 162 -8.72 -5.85 5.55
CA ARG A 162 -9.83 -6.81 5.56
C ARG A 162 -11.04 -6.26 6.30
N ARG A 163 -10.83 -5.63 7.47
CA ARG A 163 -11.91 -4.99 8.24
C ARG A 163 -12.59 -3.88 7.44
N ASP A 164 -11.81 -3.03 6.78
CA ASP A 164 -12.35 -1.91 6.01
C ASP A 164 -13.14 -2.38 4.77
N LEU A 165 -12.68 -3.45 4.11
CA LEU A 165 -13.39 -4.06 2.98
C LEU A 165 -14.68 -4.79 3.40
N ASP A 166 -14.70 -5.41 4.57
CA ASP A 166 -15.90 -6.06 5.12
C ASP A 166 -16.96 -5.02 5.51
N VAL A 167 -16.57 -3.92 6.16
CA VAL A 167 -17.47 -2.80 6.46
C VAL A 167 -18.04 -2.17 5.18
N GLY A 168 -17.21 -2.03 4.14
CA GLY A 168 -17.66 -1.54 2.84
C GLY A 168 -18.67 -2.46 2.15
N ARG A 169 -18.66 -3.77 2.44
CA ARG A 169 -19.62 -4.75 1.92
C ARG A 169 -20.97 -4.63 2.62
N ASP A 170 -20.97 -4.46 3.93
CA ASP A 170 -22.20 -4.31 4.73
C ASP A 170 -22.93 -2.99 4.41
N LEU A 171 -22.19 -1.92 4.14
CA LEU A 171 -22.74 -0.61 3.74
C LEU A 171 -23.38 -0.60 2.33
N VAL A 172 -23.11 -1.59 1.48
CA VAL A 172 -23.69 -1.69 0.13
C VAL A 172 -25.01 -2.50 0.13
N ILE A 173 -25.27 -3.27 1.19
CA ILE A 173 -26.45 -4.15 1.33
C ILE A 173 -27.58 -3.47 2.13
N ALA A 174 -27.26 -2.43 2.91
CA ALA A 174 -28.23 -1.62 3.68
C ALA A 174 -28.85 -0.48 2.84
#